data_AF-A0A6P4XS04-F1
#
_entry.id   AF-A0A6P4XS04-F1
#
_cell.length_a   1.000
_cell.length_b   1.000
_cell.length_c   1.000
_cell.angle_alpha   90.00
_cell.angle_beta   90.00
_cell.angle_gamma   90.00
#
_symmetry.space_group_name_H-M   'P 1'
#
loop_
_entity.id
_entity.type
_entity.pdbx_description
1 polymer ?
#
loop_
_entity_poly.entity_id
_entity_poly.type
_entity_poly.pdbx_seq_one_letter_code
_entity_poly.pdbx_strand_id
1 'polypeptide(L)'
;MDLYMMNCELLATCSALGYLEGDTYHKEPDCHETVKDLIRYLRREDETRDIRQQLGASQIVQTDLIPIIKQYHDDKALFETIIRLLVNLTQPAIVCFGKVPKDKMFRHYFLDVVSYLQGYKVAFADGEVWTVLSRKLYELLQLDWENRQEEDSLLIERMLLLVRNILHVPADPEEEKRTDDDASVHDQVLW
;
A
#
# COMPACT_ATOMS: atom_id res chain seq x y z
N MET A 1 24.07 -10.12 13.96
CA MET A 1 22.89 -10.06 14.83
C MET A 1 21.72 -9.88 13.87
N ASP A 2 20.81 -10.85 13.86
CA ASP A 2 20.06 -11.30 12.68
C ASP A 2 19.17 -10.24 12.04
N LEU A 3 19.60 -9.72 10.89
CA LEU A 3 18.81 -8.84 10.03
C LEU A 3 17.65 -9.59 9.31
N TYR A 4 17.62 -10.93 9.43
CA TYR A 4 16.68 -11.84 8.77
C TYR A 4 15.66 -12.47 9.71
N MET A 5 15.72 -12.19 11.03
CA MET A 5 14.68 -12.65 11.93
C MET A 5 13.53 -11.66 11.82
N MET A 6 12.63 -11.93 10.87
CA MET A 6 11.35 -11.21 10.80
C MET A 6 10.74 -11.20 12.19
N ASN A 7 10.29 -10.03 12.65
CA ASN A 7 9.69 -9.93 13.96
C ASN A 7 8.49 -10.87 13.97
N CYS A 8 8.55 -11.97 14.74
CA CYS A 8 7.50 -12.98 14.79
C CYS A 8 6.13 -12.36 15.10
N GLU A 9 6.11 -11.26 15.86
CA GLU A 9 4.90 -10.49 16.13
C GLU A 9 4.34 -9.84 14.87
N LEU A 10 5.18 -9.26 14.01
CA LEU A 10 4.74 -8.64 12.76
C LEU A 10 4.21 -9.68 11.78
N LEU A 11 4.86 -10.84 11.68
CA LEU A 11 4.37 -11.97 10.88
C LEU A 11 3.00 -12.45 11.37
N ALA A 12 2.89 -12.72 12.67
CA ALA A 12 1.64 -13.15 13.27
C ALA A 12 0.52 -12.11 13.05
N THR A 13 0.85 -10.83 13.10
CA THR A 13 -0.07 -9.73 12.77
C THR A 13 -0.50 -9.79 11.31
N CYS A 14 0.42 -9.98 10.36
CA CYS A 14 0.06 -10.10 8.94
C CYS A 14 -0.87 -11.29 8.68
N SER A 15 -0.57 -12.45 9.27
CA SER A 15 -1.43 -13.64 9.16
C SER A 15 -2.81 -13.47 9.80
N ALA A 16 -3.00 -12.49 10.69
CA ALA A 16 -4.29 -12.16 11.31
C ALA A 16 -5.14 -11.18 10.47
N LEU A 17 -4.77 -10.91 9.22
CA LEU A 17 -5.61 -10.15 8.29
C LEU A 17 -6.71 -11.03 7.68
N GLY A 18 -6.34 -12.22 7.22
CA GLY A 18 -7.21 -13.11 6.45
C GLY A 18 -6.44 -13.99 5.49
N TYR A 19 -7.15 -14.57 4.53
CA TYR A 19 -6.59 -15.38 3.46
C TYR A 19 -7.47 -15.34 2.21
N LEU A 20 -6.87 -15.63 1.05
CA LEU A 20 -7.59 -15.75 -0.22
C LEU A 20 -7.89 -17.22 -0.51
N GLU A 21 -9.17 -17.57 -0.67
CA GLU A 21 -9.63 -18.89 -1.13
C GLU A 21 -10.32 -18.73 -2.49
N GLY A 22 -9.62 -19.13 -3.56
CA GLY A 22 -10.05 -18.84 -4.92
C GLY A 22 -10.06 -17.33 -5.18
N ASP A 23 -11.23 -16.79 -5.55
CA ASP A 23 -11.42 -15.35 -5.78
C ASP A 23 -12.04 -14.64 -4.56
N THR A 24 -12.30 -15.34 -3.45
CA THR A 24 -12.91 -14.77 -2.25
C THR A 24 -11.88 -14.59 -1.16
N TYR A 25 -11.73 -13.36 -0.67
CA TYR A 25 -10.88 -13.07 0.47
C TYR A 25 -11.70 -13.25 1.75
N HIS A 26 -11.20 -14.05 2.68
CA HIS A 26 -11.81 -14.30 3.98
C HIS A 26 -11.04 -13.51 5.03
N LYS A 27 -11.60 -12.38 5.48
CA LYS A 27 -11.02 -11.58 6.56
C LYS A 27 -11.21 -12.26 7.92
N GLU A 28 -10.18 -12.17 8.78
CA GLU A 28 -10.30 -12.57 10.18
C GLU A 28 -11.18 -11.59 10.97
N PRO A 29 -11.81 -12.00 12.10
CA PRO A 29 -12.69 -11.14 12.90
C PRO A 29 -12.03 -9.83 13.34
N ASP A 30 -10.74 -9.87 13.67
CA ASP A 30 -9.97 -8.74 14.19
C ASP A 30 -9.23 -7.94 13.10
N CYS A 31 -9.51 -8.19 11.82
CA CYS A 31 -8.83 -7.57 10.67
C CYS A 31 -8.69 -6.04 10.80
N HIS A 32 -9.73 -5.33 11.28
CA HIS A 32 -9.66 -3.87 11.47
C HIS A 32 -8.62 -3.45 12.50
N GLU A 33 -8.55 -4.15 13.63
CA GLU A 33 -7.54 -3.89 14.66
C GLU A 33 -6.14 -4.27 14.18
N THR A 34 -6.02 -5.39 13.45
CA THR A 34 -4.77 -5.82 12.81
C THR A 34 -4.21 -4.73 11.88
N VAL A 35 -5.04 -4.13 11.01
CA VAL A 35 -4.60 -3.02 10.15
C VAL A 35 -4.16 -1.80 10.98
N LYS A 36 -4.83 -1.50 12.11
CA LYS A 36 -4.40 -0.42 13.01
C LYS A 36 -3.05 -0.74 13.66
N ASP A 37 -2.79 -1.99 14.03
CA ASP A 37 -1.51 -2.44 14.59
C ASP A 37 -0.37 -2.32 13.58
N LEU A 38 -0.59 -2.70 12.32
CA LEU A 38 0.40 -2.49 11.25
C LEU A 38 0.80 -1.01 11.11
N ILE A 39 -0.17 -0.10 11.22
CA ILE A 39 0.10 1.35 11.23
C ILE A 39 0.89 1.76 12.48
N ARG A 40 0.59 1.17 13.66
CA ARG A 40 1.34 1.43 14.91
C ARG A 40 2.79 0.94 14.80
N TYR A 41 3.04 -0.20 14.15
CA TYR A 41 4.38 -0.70 13.88
C TYR A 41 5.16 0.24 12.96
N LEU A 42 4.57 0.69 11.84
CA LEU A 42 5.23 1.62 10.92
C LEU A 42 5.63 2.96 11.58
N ARG A 43 4.88 3.43 12.59
CA ARG A 43 5.25 4.63 13.36
C ARG A 43 6.50 4.46 14.23
N ARG A 44 6.91 3.22 14.49
CA ARG A 44 8.05 2.85 15.34
C ARG A 44 9.22 2.28 14.52
N GLU A 45 9.13 2.29 13.19
CA GLU A 45 10.19 1.78 12.31
C GLU A 45 11.52 2.51 12.56
N ASP A 46 12.62 1.77 12.51
CA ASP A 46 13.94 2.32 12.77
C ASP A 46 14.52 3.03 11.53
N GLU A 47 15.79 3.45 11.60
CA GLU A 47 16.48 4.13 10.49
C GLU A 47 16.71 3.22 9.27
N THR A 48 16.66 1.90 9.45
CA THR A 48 16.75 0.94 8.35
C THR A 48 15.41 0.76 7.65
N ARG A 49 14.31 1.23 8.24
CA ARG A 49 12.94 1.02 7.74
C ARG A 49 12.57 -0.46 7.78
N ASP A 50 12.98 -1.13 8.84
CA ASP A 50 12.83 -2.56 9.11
C ASP A 50 11.37 -3.05 8.94
N ILE A 51 10.40 -2.30 9.48
CA ILE A 51 8.98 -2.70 9.44
C ILE A 51 8.45 -2.71 8.01
N ARG A 52 8.62 -1.61 7.25
CA ARG A 52 8.09 -1.56 5.87
C ARG A 52 8.81 -2.55 4.95
N GLN A 53 10.08 -2.85 5.19
CA GLN A 53 10.81 -3.87 4.45
C GLN A 53 10.21 -5.25 4.69
N GLN A 54 9.91 -5.59 5.95
CA GLN A 54 9.25 -6.86 6.30
C GLN A 54 7.84 -6.97 5.69
N LEU A 55 7.05 -5.89 5.74
CA LEU A 55 5.72 -5.85 5.13
C LEU A 55 5.77 -5.95 3.59
N GLY A 56 6.78 -5.36 2.96
CA GLY A 56 7.02 -5.51 1.54
C GLY A 56 7.43 -6.92 1.16
N ALA A 57 8.31 -7.54 1.95
CA ALA A 57 8.74 -8.91 1.76
C ALA A 57 7.59 -9.92 1.89
N SER A 58 6.63 -9.65 2.77
CA SER A 58 5.43 -10.47 2.94
C SER A 58 4.33 -10.19 1.92
N GLN A 59 4.52 -9.22 1.02
CA GLN A 59 3.58 -8.89 -0.05
C GLN A 59 2.15 -8.57 0.41
N ILE A 60 1.98 -8.06 1.64
CA ILE A 60 0.64 -7.85 2.23
C ILE A 60 -0.24 -6.87 1.44
N VAL A 61 0.38 -5.96 0.68
CA VAL A 61 -0.39 -5.06 -0.20
C VAL A 61 -1.10 -5.89 -1.27
N GLN A 62 -0.36 -6.80 -1.90
CA GLN A 62 -0.82 -7.62 -3.00
C GLN A 62 -1.76 -8.73 -2.53
N THR A 63 -1.41 -9.42 -1.45
CA THR A 63 -2.11 -10.63 -0.98
C THR A 63 -3.32 -10.33 -0.11
N ASP A 64 -3.35 -9.18 0.56
CA ASP A 64 -4.37 -8.87 1.57
C ASP A 64 -5.04 -7.52 1.33
N LEU A 65 -4.28 -6.41 1.33
CA LEU A 65 -4.89 -5.07 1.35
C LEU A 65 -5.66 -4.75 0.05
N ILE A 66 -5.16 -5.17 -1.11
CA ILE A 66 -5.86 -5.01 -2.39
C ILE A 66 -7.15 -5.86 -2.41
N PRO A 67 -7.12 -7.18 -2.14
CA PRO A 67 -8.34 -7.97 -2.01
C PRO A 67 -9.35 -7.40 -1.01
N ILE A 68 -8.90 -6.91 0.15
CA ILE A 68 -9.80 -6.32 1.15
C ILE A 68 -10.45 -5.03 0.62
N ILE A 69 -9.72 -4.15 -0.08
CA ILE A 69 -10.32 -3.00 -0.75
C ILE A 69 -11.37 -3.44 -1.77
N LYS A 70 -11.07 -4.44 -2.59
CA LYS A 70 -11.99 -4.89 -3.64
C LYS A 70 -13.28 -5.44 -3.04
N GLN A 71 -13.19 -6.28 -2.01
CA GLN A 71 -14.32 -7.07 -1.52
C GLN A 71 -15.04 -6.48 -0.29
N TYR A 72 -14.38 -5.63 0.49
CA TYR A 72 -14.90 -5.10 1.77
C TYR A 72 -14.93 -3.57 1.85
N HIS A 73 -14.91 -2.85 0.73
CA HIS A 73 -14.92 -1.38 0.70
C HIS A 73 -16.18 -0.73 1.31
N ASP A 74 -17.27 -1.46 1.52
CA ASP A 74 -18.47 -0.94 2.16
C ASP A 74 -18.37 -0.87 3.70
N ASP A 75 -17.40 -1.57 4.28
CA ASP A 75 -16.99 -1.38 5.67
C ASP A 75 -16.18 -0.07 5.77
N LYS A 76 -16.86 1.06 5.96
CA LYS A 76 -16.27 2.42 5.95
C LYS A 76 -15.05 2.51 6.86
N ALA A 77 -15.16 2.00 8.09
CA ALA A 77 -14.10 2.12 9.09
C ALA A 77 -12.86 1.30 8.70
N LEU A 78 -13.04 0.09 8.17
CA LEU A 78 -11.96 -0.75 7.67
C LEU A 78 -11.31 -0.11 6.43
N PHE A 79 -12.11 0.31 5.45
CA PHE A 79 -11.65 0.94 4.22
C PHE A 79 -10.76 2.15 4.50
N GLU A 80 -11.23 3.08 5.34
CA GLU A 80 -10.45 4.27 5.74
C GLU A 80 -9.11 3.92 6.39
N THR A 81 -9.10 2.85 7.20
CA THR A 81 -7.90 2.39 7.90
C THR A 81 -6.91 1.77 6.92
N ILE A 82 -7.40 1.01 5.93
CA ILE A 82 -6.55 0.44 4.86
C ILE A 82 -5.99 1.54 3.97
N ILE A 83 -6.80 2.52 3.56
CA ILE A 83 -6.31 3.68 2.80
C ILE A 83 -5.19 4.38 3.57
N ARG A 84 -5.33 4.56 4.88
CA ARG A 84 -4.27 5.15 5.72
C ARG A 84 -2.99 4.30 5.75
N LEU A 85 -3.11 2.97 5.79
CA LEU A 85 -1.96 2.06 5.74
C LEU A 85 -1.28 2.12 4.36
N LEU A 86 -2.06 2.05 3.28
CA LEU A 86 -1.54 2.11 1.91
C LEU A 86 -0.83 3.42 1.61
N VAL A 87 -1.36 4.57 2.05
CA VAL A 87 -0.67 5.86 1.91
C VAL A 87 0.71 5.86 2.58
N ASN A 88 0.85 5.20 3.74
CA ASN A 88 2.14 5.10 4.44
C ASN A 88 3.11 4.15 3.70
N LEU A 89 2.63 2.98 3.29
CA LEU A 89 3.45 1.97 2.60
C LEU A 89 3.90 2.44 1.21
N THR A 90 3.08 3.23 0.52
CA THR A 90 3.36 3.76 -0.82
C THR A 90 4.15 5.08 -0.82
N GLN A 91 4.54 5.58 0.36
CA GLN A 91 5.34 6.80 0.44
C GLN A 91 6.66 6.65 -0.33
N PRO A 92 7.08 7.65 -1.14
CA PRO A 92 8.30 7.52 -1.93
C PRO A 92 9.52 7.24 -1.03
N ALA A 93 10.39 6.32 -1.45
CA ALA A 93 11.55 5.89 -0.65
C ALA A 93 12.43 7.07 -0.21
N ILE A 94 12.59 8.10 -1.05
CA ILE A 94 13.35 9.31 -0.69
C ILE A 94 12.75 10.06 0.50
N VAL A 95 11.44 10.04 0.68
CA VAL A 95 10.76 10.63 1.84
C VAL A 95 10.96 9.75 3.07
N CYS A 96 10.93 8.42 2.90
CA CYS A 96 11.22 7.48 3.99
C CYS A 96 12.66 7.63 4.51
N PHE A 97 13.67 7.75 3.65
CA PHE A 97 15.08 7.85 4.06
C PHE A 97 15.58 9.30 4.20
N GLY A 98 14.76 10.30 3.85
CA GLY A 98 15.09 11.74 3.83
C GLY A 98 16.04 12.16 2.71
N LYS A 99 16.91 11.26 2.26
CA LYS A 99 17.80 11.41 1.09
C LYS A 99 18.17 10.03 0.59
N VAL A 100 18.74 9.98 -0.61
CA VAL A 100 19.34 8.76 -1.13
C VAL A 100 20.62 8.44 -0.33
N PRO A 101 20.71 7.28 0.35
CA PRO A 101 21.88 6.96 1.17
C PRO A 101 23.16 6.78 0.35
N LYS A 102 24.29 7.18 0.94
CA LYS A 102 25.63 6.98 0.37
C LYS A 102 26.34 5.76 0.95
N ASP A 103 26.01 5.41 2.19
CA ASP A 103 26.49 4.18 2.82
C ASP A 103 25.93 2.96 2.09
N LYS A 104 26.76 1.94 1.90
CA LYS A 104 26.41 0.76 1.09
C LYS A 104 25.26 -0.03 1.71
N MET A 105 25.24 -0.19 3.03
CA MET A 105 24.20 -0.95 3.73
C MET A 105 22.86 -0.22 3.65
N PHE A 106 22.82 1.07 4.02
CA PHE A 106 21.59 1.85 3.91
C PHE A 106 21.12 2.03 2.47
N ARG A 107 22.04 2.04 1.51
CA ARG A 107 21.69 2.07 0.09
C ARG A 107 20.98 0.79 -0.34
N HIS A 108 21.32 -0.35 0.23
CA HIS A 108 20.61 -1.61 -0.01
C HIS A 108 19.16 -1.54 0.49
N TYR A 109 18.94 -1.14 1.74
CA TYR A 109 17.57 -0.98 2.30
C TYR A 109 16.73 0.02 1.50
N PHE A 110 17.35 1.11 1.03
CA PHE A 110 16.68 2.07 0.15
C PHE A 110 16.20 1.41 -1.15
N LEU A 111 17.05 0.60 -1.78
CA LEU A 111 16.72 -0.08 -3.03
C LEU A 111 15.67 -1.17 -2.82
N ASP A 112 15.70 -1.89 -1.70
CA ASP A 112 14.68 -2.88 -1.35
C ASP A 112 13.31 -2.20 -1.19
N VAL A 113 13.23 -1.07 -0.50
CA VAL A 113 11.99 -0.27 -0.42
C VAL A 113 11.51 0.20 -1.80
N VAL A 114 12.43 0.60 -2.70
CA VAL A 114 12.04 0.96 -4.08
C VAL A 114 11.45 -0.24 -4.81
N SER A 115 12.05 -1.43 -4.66
CA SER A 115 11.56 -2.66 -5.28
C SER A 115 10.17 -3.05 -4.76
N TYR A 116 9.91 -2.92 -3.46
CA TYR A 116 8.56 -3.14 -2.92
C TYR A 116 7.54 -2.12 -3.46
N LEU A 117 7.91 -0.84 -3.58
CA LEU A 117 7.05 0.18 -4.19
C LEU A 117 6.70 -0.16 -5.64
N GLN A 118 7.66 -0.67 -6.41
CA GLN A 118 7.43 -1.16 -7.78
C GLN A 118 6.44 -2.33 -7.79
N GLY A 119 6.62 -3.31 -6.90
CA GLY A 119 5.67 -4.41 -6.71
C GLY A 119 4.26 -3.94 -6.33
N TYR A 120 4.14 -2.89 -5.52
CA TYR A 120 2.85 -2.29 -5.21
C TYR A 120 2.23 -1.63 -6.46
N LYS A 121 3.02 -0.90 -7.26
CA LYS A 121 2.52 -0.29 -8.50
C LYS A 121 1.94 -1.35 -9.46
N VAL A 122 2.60 -2.49 -9.59
CA VAL A 122 2.10 -3.64 -10.37
C VAL A 122 0.77 -4.14 -9.81
N ALA A 123 0.62 -4.27 -8.49
CA ALA A 123 -0.65 -4.69 -7.90
C ALA A 123 -1.79 -3.67 -8.04
N PHE A 124 -1.45 -2.39 -8.25
CA PHE A 124 -2.41 -1.35 -8.61
C PHE A 124 -2.71 -1.30 -10.12
N ALA A 125 -2.04 -2.09 -10.97
CA ALA A 125 -2.43 -2.30 -12.37
C ALA A 125 -3.65 -3.26 -12.47
N ASP A 126 -4.68 -2.99 -11.67
CA ASP A 126 -5.95 -3.72 -11.60
C ASP A 126 -7.10 -2.71 -11.67
N GLY A 127 -7.86 -2.74 -12.78
CA GLY A 127 -8.95 -1.81 -13.04
C GLY A 127 -10.09 -1.87 -12.02
N GLU A 128 -10.27 -3.00 -11.32
CA GLU A 128 -11.28 -3.12 -10.27
C GLU A 128 -10.93 -2.27 -9.05
N VAL A 129 -9.64 -2.20 -8.69
CA VAL A 129 -9.16 -1.34 -7.60
C VAL A 129 -9.47 0.13 -7.91
N TRP A 130 -9.18 0.58 -9.13
CA TRP A 130 -9.47 1.95 -9.56
C TRP A 130 -10.97 2.23 -9.67
N THR A 131 -11.76 1.24 -10.04
CA THR A 131 -13.23 1.34 -10.04
C THR A 131 -13.76 1.57 -8.61
N VAL A 132 -13.23 0.85 -7.62
CA VAL A 132 -13.61 1.04 -6.21
C VAL A 132 -13.16 2.42 -5.71
N LEU A 133 -11.91 2.81 -5.95
CA LEU A 133 -11.37 4.09 -5.49
C LEU A 133 -12.10 5.29 -6.13
N SER A 134 -12.36 5.25 -7.44
CA SER A 134 -13.06 6.32 -8.15
C SER A 134 -14.51 6.46 -7.68
N ARG A 135 -15.22 5.35 -7.48
CA ARG A 135 -16.58 5.38 -6.93
C ARG A 135 -16.62 5.97 -5.52
N LYS A 136 -15.75 5.52 -4.60
CA LYS A 136 -15.71 6.07 -3.24
C LYS A 136 -15.35 7.56 -3.24
N LEU A 137 -14.42 7.98 -4.09
CA LEU A 137 -14.06 9.39 -4.22
C LEU A 137 -15.23 10.21 -4.79
N TYR A 138 -15.93 9.69 -5.80
CA TYR A 138 -17.12 10.31 -6.35
C TYR A 138 -18.22 10.50 -5.30
N GLU A 139 -18.54 9.45 -4.52
CA GLU A 139 -19.52 9.50 -3.42
C GLU A 139 -19.19 10.63 -2.43
N LEU A 140 -17.92 10.75 -2.01
CA LEU A 140 -17.47 11.81 -1.10
C LEU A 140 -17.54 13.21 -1.72
N LEU A 141 -17.25 13.31 -3.03
CA LEU A 141 -17.28 14.57 -3.76
C LEU A 141 -18.70 15.06 -4.05
N GLN A 142 -19.68 14.16 -4.10
CA GLN A 142 -21.11 14.50 -4.23
C GLN A 142 -21.72 15.03 -2.93
N LEU A 143 -21.07 14.84 -1.78
CA LEU A 143 -21.51 15.48 -0.54
C LEU A 143 -21.39 16.99 -0.68
N ASP A 144 -22.49 17.69 -0.39
CA ASP A 144 -22.48 19.15 -0.28
C ASP A 144 -21.40 19.59 0.71
N TRP A 145 -20.76 20.72 0.42
CA TRP A 145 -19.66 21.24 1.24
C TRP A 145 -20.07 21.46 2.71
N GLU A 146 -21.34 21.76 2.99
CA GLU A 146 -21.89 21.93 4.33
C GLU A 146 -22.08 20.59 5.08
N ASN A 147 -22.29 19.52 4.34
CA ASN A 147 -22.53 18.17 4.88
C ASN A 147 -21.24 17.36 5.03
N ARG A 148 -20.17 17.76 4.33
CA ARG A 148 -18.87 17.09 4.39
C ARG A 148 -18.20 17.32 5.74
N GLN A 149 -17.95 16.23 6.47
CA GLN A 149 -17.25 16.30 7.74
C GLN A 149 -15.73 16.40 7.53
N GLU A 150 -15.00 16.71 8.59
CA GLU A 150 -13.53 16.72 8.57
C GLU A 150 -12.96 15.34 8.15
N GLU A 151 -13.57 14.26 8.65
CA GLU A 151 -13.18 12.88 8.32
C GLU A 151 -13.32 12.59 6.82
N ASP A 152 -14.39 13.05 6.18
CA ASP A 152 -14.62 12.88 4.74
C ASP A 152 -13.55 13.66 3.94
N SER A 153 -13.19 14.86 4.39
CA SER A 153 -12.14 15.68 3.77
C SER A 153 -10.76 15.04 3.89
N LEU A 154 -10.44 14.48 5.07
CA LEU A 154 -9.20 13.73 5.31
C LEU A 154 -9.14 12.45 4.47
N LEU A 155 -10.28 11.78 4.27
CA LEU A 155 -10.33 10.61 3.41
C LEU A 155 -10.09 10.97 1.94
N ILE A 156 -10.72 12.04 1.43
CA ILE A 156 -10.45 12.55 0.07
C ILE A 156 -8.95 12.84 -0.10
N GLU A 157 -8.34 13.57 0.83
CA GLU A 157 -6.91 13.88 0.78
C GLU A 157 -6.06 12.60 0.72
N ARG A 158 -6.33 11.62 1.59
CA ARG A 158 -5.60 10.35 1.62
C ARG A 158 -5.76 9.56 0.34
N MET A 159 -6.96 9.51 -0.25
CA MET A 159 -7.19 8.84 -1.53
C MET A 159 -6.38 9.51 -2.64
N LEU A 160 -6.36 10.84 -2.71
CA LEU A 160 -5.54 11.58 -3.68
C LEU A 160 -4.04 11.37 -3.45
N LEU A 161 -3.59 11.32 -2.19
CA LEU A 161 -2.21 11.00 -1.84
C LEU A 161 -1.82 9.58 -2.28
N LEU A 162 -2.72 8.60 -2.13
CA LEU A 162 -2.50 7.23 -2.58
C LEU A 162 -2.31 7.19 -4.09
N VAL A 163 -3.22 7.81 -4.85
CA VAL A 163 -3.12 7.91 -6.32
C VAL A 163 -1.80 8.54 -6.73
N ARG A 164 -1.45 9.70 -6.14
CA ARG A 164 -0.19 10.39 -6.40
C ARG A 164 1.01 9.48 -6.11
N ASN A 165 1.00 8.78 -4.97
CA ASN A 165 2.10 7.91 -4.57
C ASN A 165 2.31 6.77 -5.58
N ILE A 166 1.24 6.09 -6.02
CA ILE A 166 1.30 5.01 -7.01
C ILE A 166 1.83 5.51 -8.35
N LEU A 167 1.34 6.66 -8.83
CA LEU A 167 1.83 7.27 -10.07
C LEU A 167 3.29 7.71 -9.98
N HIS A 168 3.75 8.13 -8.81
CA HIS A 168 5.12 8.57 -8.55
C HIS A 168 6.12 7.41 -8.44
N VAL A 169 5.68 6.16 -8.27
CA VAL A 169 6.60 5.02 -8.18
C VAL A 169 7.44 4.94 -9.46
N PRO A 170 8.79 4.92 -9.34
CA PRO A 170 9.67 4.87 -10.51
C PRO A 170 9.49 3.57 -11.29
N ALA A 171 9.70 3.67 -12.59
CA ALA A 171 9.89 2.53 -13.48
C ALA A 171 10.92 1.52 -12.92
N ASP A 172 10.70 0.23 -13.16
CA ASP A 172 11.74 -0.79 -13.03
C ASP A 172 12.36 -1.07 -14.41
N PRO A 173 13.61 -0.66 -14.67
CA PRO A 173 14.26 -0.85 -15.96
C PRO A 173 14.40 -2.31 -16.39
N GLU A 174 14.35 -3.28 -15.47
CA GLU A 174 14.45 -4.71 -15.81
C GLU A 174 13.08 -5.28 -16.24
N GLU A 175 11.99 -4.87 -15.60
CA GLU A 175 10.61 -5.22 -15.98
C GLU A 175 10.14 -4.50 -17.26
N GLU A 176 10.70 -3.32 -17.55
CA GLU A 176 10.39 -2.55 -18.76
C GLU A 176 11.09 -3.08 -20.03
N LYS A 177 11.91 -4.14 -19.96
CA LYS A 177 12.52 -4.79 -21.14
C LYS A 177 11.53 -5.62 -21.98
N ARG A 178 10.22 -5.43 -21.79
CA ARG A 178 9.18 -6.05 -22.60
C ARG A 178 9.29 -5.57 -24.07
N THR A 179 8.87 -6.42 -24.99
CA THR A 179 8.87 -6.11 -26.43
C THR A 179 8.02 -4.88 -26.73
N ASP A 180 8.37 -4.09 -27.76
CA ASP A 180 7.78 -2.76 -28.12
C ASP A 180 6.22 -2.68 -28.17
N ASP A 181 5.50 -3.80 -28.16
CA ASP A 181 4.03 -3.88 -28.22
C ASP A 181 3.33 -4.02 -26.85
N ASP A 182 4.04 -4.21 -25.73
CA ASP A 182 3.41 -4.36 -24.41
C ASP A 182 3.24 -3.01 -23.69
N ALA A 183 2.03 -2.72 -23.20
CA ALA A 183 1.77 -1.54 -22.35
C ALA A 183 2.60 -1.60 -21.06
N SER A 184 3.30 -0.50 -20.72
CA SER A 184 4.09 -0.43 -19.49
C SER A 184 3.20 -0.54 -18.25
N VAL A 185 3.79 -0.88 -17.08
CA VAL A 185 3.04 -0.87 -15.81
C VAL A 185 2.42 0.52 -15.54
N HIS A 186 3.10 1.59 -15.98
CA HIS A 186 2.54 2.93 -15.85
C HIS A 186 1.32 3.13 -16.75
N ASP A 187 1.37 2.65 -18.00
CA ASP A 187 0.24 2.73 -18.92
C ASP A 187 -0.95 1.92 -18.39
N GLN A 188 -0.71 0.71 -17.86
CA GLN A 188 -1.75 -0.13 -17.27
C GLN A 188 -2.44 0.51 -16.05
N VAL A 189 -1.71 1.35 -15.30
CA VAL A 189 -2.29 2.14 -14.20
C VAL A 189 -3.12 3.32 -14.71
N LEU A 190 -2.82 3.84 -15.90
CA LEU A 190 -3.52 4.99 -16.50
C LEU A 190 -4.74 4.58 -17.35
N TRP A 191 -4.82 3.32 -17.76
CA TRP A 191 -5.81 2.80 -18.70
C TRP A 191 -7.11 2.37 -18.01
#